data_AF-A0A7S0SNP9-F1
#
_entry.id   AF-A0A7S0SNP9-F1
#
_cell.length_a   1.000
_cell.length_b   1.000
_cell.length_c   1.000
_cell.angle_alpha   90.00
_cell.angle_beta   90.00
_cell.angle_gamma   90.00
#
_symmetry.space_group_name_H-M   'P 1'
#
loop_
_entity.id
_entity.type
_entity.pdbx_description
1 polymer ?
#
loop_
_entity_poly.entity_id
_entity_poly.type
_entity_poly.pdbx_seq_one_letter_code
_entity_poly.pdbx_strand_id
1 'polypeptide(L)'
;MEFRDSDTELDRKLKLHMLGIYTHRLTERIRRKQFIIDRGLLNVKRQQGLERKRTPQERDLHGAVRVFARFLEPNEYEIMLEGLAAESRIRNRIAELKEYRRMGIHTLSEGELYDAEKRRRVAECARLQALDMPAGKNNVRTNRHLSRDGFVPTHASHGGNPGGGGSVEG
;
A
#
# COMPACT_ATOMS: atom_id res chain seq x y z
N MET A 1 25.64 -19.89 24.74
CA MET A 1 24.70 -20.36 25.78
C MET A 1 25.06 -21.81 26.03
N GLU A 2 25.56 -22.13 27.22
CA GLU A 2 26.11 -23.46 27.54
C GLU A 2 25.15 -24.19 28.48
N PHE A 3 24.92 -25.47 28.21
CA PHE A 3 24.22 -26.37 29.12
C PHE A 3 25.24 -27.04 30.02
N ARG A 4 25.06 -26.91 31.33
CA ARG A 4 25.92 -27.50 32.35
C ARG A 4 25.18 -28.62 33.04
N ASP A 5 25.89 -29.62 33.53
CA ASP A 5 25.28 -30.74 34.24
C ASP A 5 24.64 -30.30 35.57
N SER A 6 25.11 -29.19 36.15
CA SER A 6 24.53 -28.53 37.32
C SER A 6 23.26 -27.72 37.04
N ASP A 7 22.82 -27.59 35.78
CA ASP A 7 21.63 -26.80 35.45
C ASP A 7 20.35 -27.48 35.96
N THR A 8 19.53 -26.70 36.67
CA THR A 8 18.18 -27.11 37.07
C THR A 8 17.29 -27.32 35.84
N GLU A 9 16.23 -28.11 35.98
CA GLU A 9 15.26 -28.33 34.89
C GLU A 9 14.67 -27.00 34.37
N LEU A 10 14.45 -26.03 35.26
CA LEU A 10 13.99 -24.68 34.90
C LEU A 10 15.02 -23.92 34.06
N ASP A 11 16.31 -23.96 34.44
CA ASP A 11 17.39 -23.31 33.70
C ASP A 11 17.53 -23.89 32.30
N ARG A 12 17.41 -25.22 32.18
CA ARG A 12 17.41 -25.92 30.89
C ARG A 12 16.22 -25.48 30.03
N LYS A 13 15.00 -25.43 30.59
CA LYS A 13 13.79 -24.95 29.89
C LYS A 13 13.95 -23.51 29.39
N LEU A 14 14.47 -22.61 30.24
CA LEU A 14 14.72 -21.22 29.87
C LEU A 14 15.73 -21.10 28.73
N LYS A 15 16.85 -21.85 28.81
CA LYS A 15 17.88 -21.90 27.76
C LYS A 15 17.31 -22.41 26.43
N LEU A 16 16.51 -23.48 26.46
CA LEU A 16 15.83 -24.00 25.28
C LEU A 16 14.85 -22.98 24.69
N HIS A 17 14.09 -22.27 25.53
CA HIS A 17 13.18 -21.23 25.06
C HIS A 17 13.92 -20.07 24.40
N MET A 18 15.04 -19.63 24.98
CA MET A 18 15.92 -18.62 24.36
C MET A 18 16.45 -19.08 23.00
N LEU A 19 16.90 -20.33 22.87
CA LEU A 19 17.31 -20.91 21.59
C LEU A 19 16.16 -20.97 20.58
N GLY A 20 14.95 -21.28 21.05
CA GLY A 20 13.74 -21.25 20.23
C GLY A 20 13.44 -19.86 19.68
N ILE A 21 13.49 -18.82 20.53
CA ILE A 21 13.33 -17.42 20.11
C ILE A 21 14.41 -17.03 19.09
N TYR A 22 15.67 -17.39 19.35
CA TYR A 22 16.78 -17.10 18.43
C TYR A 22 16.56 -17.75 17.06
N THR A 23 16.23 -19.05 17.06
CA THR A 23 15.98 -19.82 15.84
C THR A 23 14.80 -19.25 15.06
N HIS A 24 13.71 -18.92 15.74
CA HIS A 24 12.56 -18.26 15.12
C HIS A 24 12.94 -16.94 14.43
N ARG A 25 13.73 -16.09 15.11
CA ARG A 25 14.23 -14.83 14.51
C ARG A 25 15.14 -15.07 13.32
N LEU A 26 15.98 -16.12 13.36
CA LEU A 26 16.87 -16.48 12.26
C LEU A 26 16.07 -16.97 11.05
N THR A 27 15.10 -17.86 11.25
CA THR A 27 14.18 -18.35 10.22
C THR A 27 13.38 -17.21 9.58
N GLU A 28 12.85 -16.29 10.39
CA GLU A 28 12.15 -15.10 9.89
C GLU A 28 13.06 -14.20 9.04
N ARG A 29 14.33 -14.04 9.43
CA ARG A 29 15.31 -13.28 8.64
C ARG A 29 15.58 -13.97 7.29
N ILE A 30 15.73 -15.29 7.28
CA ILE A 30 15.92 -16.07 6.05
C ILE A 30 14.69 -15.95 5.16
N ARG A 31 13.48 -16.15 5.71
CA ARG A 31 12.21 -16.00 5.01
C ARG A 31 12.07 -14.63 4.34
N ARG A 32 12.41 -13.54 5.05
CA ARG A 32 12.36 -12.17 4.49
C ARG A 32 13.37 -11.96 3.37
N LYS A 33 14.59 -12.50 3.48
CA LYS A 33 15.59 -12.45 2.41
C LYS A 33 15.11 -13.20 1.18
N GLN A 34 14.63 -14.43 1.36
CA GLN A 34 14.11 -15.26 0.29
C GLN A 34 12.95 -14.57 -0.44
N PHE A 35 12.00 -14.02 0.33
CA PHE A 35 10.87 -13.27 -0.21
C PHE A 35 11.28 -12.11 -1.14
N ILE A 36 12.32 -11.35 -0.76
CA ILE A 36 12.86 -10.23 -1.53
C ILE A 36 13.54 -10.72 -2.82
N ILE A 37 14.32 -11.80 -2.71
CA ILE A 37 15.08 -12.37 -3.82
C ILE A 37 14.15 -13.00 -4.86
N ASP A 38 13.24 -13.89 -4.44
CA ASP A 38 12.32 -14.62 -5.34
C ASP A 38 11.48 -13.68 -6.20
N ARG A 39 11.04 -12.56 -5.61
CA ARG A 39 10.20 -11.56 -6.29
C ARG A 39 11.02 -10.49 -7.01
N GLY A 40 12.35 -10.60 -7.03
CA GLY A 40 13.23 -9.66 -7.73
C GLY A 40 13.11 -8.21 -7.25
N LEU A 41 12.71 -7.99 -5.99
CA LEU A 41 12.41 -6.65 -5.46
C LEU A 41 13.65 -5.75 -5.31
N LEU A 42 14.84 -6.31 -5.48
CA LEU A 42 16.11 -5.57 -5.51
C LEU A 42 16.28 -4.78 -6.82
N ASN A 43 15.68 -5.22 -7.92
CA ASN A 43 15.83 -4.56 -9.21
C ASN A 43 14.78 -3.46 -9.40
N VAL A 44 15.10 -2.27 -8.88
CA VAL A 44 14.23 -1.09 -8.93
C VAL A 44 13.86 -0.70 -10.36
N LYS A 45 14.80 -0.79 -11.31
CA LYS A 45 14.53 -0.47 -12.73
C LYS A 45 13.52 -1.42 -13.34
N ARG A 46 13.65 -2.73 -13.08
CA ARG A 46 12.68 -3.74 -13.52
C ARG A 46 11.31 -3.46 -12.93
N GLN A 47 11.24 -3.16 -11.63
CA GLN A 47 9.97 -2.89 -10.95
C GLN A 47 9.27 -1.64 -11.47
N GLN A 48 10.01 -0.56 -11.71
CA GLN A 48 9.44 0.64 -12.33
C GLN A 48 8.96 0.38 -13.76
N GLY A 49 9.68 -0.46 -14.52
CA GLY A 49 9.24 -0.89 -15.85
C GLY A 49 7.90 -1.62 -15.81
N LEU A 50 7.70 -2.52 -14.85
CA LEU A 50 6.43 -3.23 -14.65
C LEU A 50 5.31 -2.28 -14.22
N GLU A 51 5.58 -1.35 -13.31
CA GLU A 51 4.58 -0.36 -12.88
C GLU A 51 4.17 0.60 -13.99
N ARG A 52 5.10 0.97 -14.89
CA ARG A 52 4.80 1.84 -16.05
C ARG A 52 3.96 1.16 -17.12
N LYS A 53 4.04 -0.17 -17.25
CA LYS A 53 3.20 -0.94 -18.19
C LYS A 53 1.75 -1.04 -17.75
N ARG A 54 1.46 -0.81 -16.45
CA ARG A 54 0.12 -0.92 -15.89
C ARG A 54 -0.65 0.38 -16.08
N THR A 55 -1.93 0.25 -16.40
CA THR A 55 -2.87 1.37 -16.40
C THR A 55 -3.00 1.96 -14.99
N PRO A 56 -3.42 3.23 -14.83
CA PRO A 56 -3.61 3.83 -13.50
C PRO A 56 -4.54 2.98 -12.61
N GLN A 57 -5.62 2.44 -13.17
CA GLN A 57 -6.55 1.56 -12.46
C GLN A 57 -5.89 0.25 -11.98
N GLU A 58 -5.07 -0.39 -12.83
CA GLU A 58 -4.33 -1.59 -12.46
C GLU A 58 -3.23 -1.31 -11.42
N ARG A 59 -2.66 -0.09 -11.41
CA ARG A 59 -1.69 0.33 -10.38
C ARG A 59 -2.34 0.46 -9.01
N ASP A 60 -3.54 1.05 -8.95
CA ASP A 60 -4.30 1.17 -7.70
C ASP A 60 -4.73 -0.20 -7.17
N LEU A 61 -5.23 -1.06 -8.06
CA LEU A 61 -5.58 -2.45 -7.74
C LEU A 61 -4.37 -3.22 -7.20
N HIS A 62 -3.24 -3.14 -7.88
CA HIS A 62 -2.00 -3.75 -7.41
C HIS A 62 -1.58 -3.21 -6.05
N GLY A 63 -1.72 -1.90 -5.81
CA GLY A 63 -1.44 -1.28 -4.51
C GLY A 63 -2.26 -1.87 -3.38
N ALA A 64 -3.57 -2.07 -3.59
CA ALA A 64 -4.48 -2.68 -2.61
C ALA A 64 -4.15 -4.15 -2.35
N VAL A 65 -3.82 -4.90 -3.40
CA VAL A 65 -3.64 -6.36 -3.35
C VAL A 65 -2.21 -6.76 -2.97
N ARG A 66 -1.26 -5.82 -2.95
CA ARG A 66 0.16 -6.06 -2.59
C ARG A 66 0.35 -6.75 -1.24
N VAL A 67 -0.58 -6.58 -0.31
CA VAL A 67 -0.53 -7.24 1.01
C VAL A 67 -0.56 -8.76 0.91
N PHE A 68 -1.26 -9.30 -0.10
CA PHE A 68 -1.43 -10.74 -0.32
C PHE A 68 -0.19 -11.42 -0.92
N ALA A 69 0.75 -10.63 -1.46
CA ALA A 69 1.99 -11.17 -2.01
C ALA A 69 2.80 -11.99 -0.98
N ARG A 70 2.58 -11.77 0.33
CA ARG A 70 3.26 -12.49 1.43
C ARG A 70 2.76 -13.92 1.66
N PHE A 71 1.56 -14.24 1.15
CA PHE A 71 0.89 -15.51 1.37
C PHE A 71 0.86 -16.40 0.13
N LEU A 72 0.97 -15.81 -1.06
CA LEU A 72 0.94 -16.51 -2.34
C LEU A 72 2.35 -16.69 -2.89
N GLU A 73 2.59 -17.76 -3.65
CA GLU A 73 3.80 -17.89 -4.44
C GLU A 73 3.89 -16.78 -5.52
N PRO A 74 5.08 -16.44 -6.03
CA PRO A 74 5.23 -15.40 -7.05
C PRO A 74 4.32 -15.61 -8.27
N ASN A 75 4.25 -16.85 -8.78
CA ASN A 75 3.44 -17.19 -9.95
C ASN A 75 1.94 -17.07 -9.65
N GLU A 76 1.49 -17.58 -8.51
CA GLU A 76 0.08 -17.50 -8.08
C GLU A 76 -0.35 -16.04 -7.87
N TYR A 77 0.55 -15.21 -7.34
CA TYR A 77 0.30 -13.79 -7.16
C TYR A 77 0.13 -13.08 -8.52
N GLU A 78 0.93 -13.42 -9.53
CA GLU A 78 0.78 -12.88 -10.87
C GLU A 78 -0.53 -13.31 -11.53
N ILE A 79 -0.91 -14.59 -11.42
CA ILE A 79 -2.19 -15.11 -11.92
C ILE A 79 -3.36 -14.38 -11.28
N MET A 80 -3.32 -14.18 -9.95
CA MET A 80 -4.35 -13.43 -9.23
C MET A 80 -4.45 -11.99 -9.74
N LEU A 81 -3.33 -11.30 -9.97
CA LEU A 81 -3.33 -9.94 -10.49
C LEU A 81 -3.94 -9.86 -11.88
N GLU A 82 -3.59 -10.80 -12.76
CA GLU A 82 -4.14 -10.87 -14.11
C GLU A 82 -5.66 -11.16 -14.08
N GLY A 83 -6.09 -12.10 -13.24
CA GLY A 83 -7.49 -12.41 -13.04
C GLY A 83 -8.30 -11.22 -12.54
N LEU A 84 -7.79 -10.46 -11.56
CA LEU A 84 -8.43 -9.24 -11.06
C LEU A 84 -8.49 -8.13 -12.12
N ALA A 85 -7.44 -7.99 -12.94
CA ALA A 85 -7.45 -7.03 -14.04
C ALA A 85 -8.47 -7.42 -15.12
N ALA A 86 -8.54 -8.69 -15.49
CA ALA A 86 -9.53 -9.22 -16.43
C ALA A 86 -10.96 -9.03 -15.91
N GLU A 87 -11.20 -9.35 -14.64
CA GLU A 87 -12.48 -9.13 -13.96
C GLU A 87 -12.88 -7.65 -14.02
N SER A 88 -11.96 -6.74 -13.69
CA SER A 88 -12.21 -5.30 -13.73
C SER A 88 -12.63 -4.83 -15.14
N ARG A 89 -11.93 -5.29 -16.18
CA ARG A 89 -12.28 -4.99 -17.58
C ARG A 89 -13.69 -5.49 -17.92
N ILE A 90 -14.03 -6.71 -17.54
CA ILE A 90 -15.36 -7.30 -17.79
C ILE A 90 -16.45 -6.53 -17.04
N ARG A 91 -16.23 -6.21 -15.76
CA ARG A 91 -17.18 -5.41 -14.96
C ARG A 91 -17.42 -4.03 -15.58
N ASN A 92 -16.36 -3.37 -16.03
CA ASN A 92 -16.47 -2.07 -16.70
C ASN A 92 -17.25 -2.18 -18.01
N ARG A 93 -16.96 -3.21 -18.83
CA ARG A 93 -17.69 -3.44 -20.08
C ARG A 93 -19.17 -3.75 -19.85
N ILE A 94 -19.50 -4.53 -18.82
CA ILE A 94 -20.90 -4.79 -18.44
C ILE A 94 -21.59 -3.50 -18.00
N ALA A 95 -20.93 -2.65 -17.22
CA ALA A 95 -21.48 -1.38 -16.77
C ALA A 95 -21.78 -0.43 -17.95
N GLU A 96 -20.86 -0.34 -18.90
CA GLU A 96 -21.00 0.41 -20.16
C GLU A 96 -22.23 -0.08 -20.97
N LEU A 97 -22.31 -1.40 -21.22
CA LEU A 97 -23.43 -1.98 -21.97
C LEU A 97 -24.78 -1.80 -21.26
N LYS A 98 -24.80 -1.85 -19.92
CA LYS A 98 -26.00 -1.53 -19.13
C LYS A 98 -26.37 -0.06 -19.20
N GLU A 99 -25.40 0.84 -19.35
CA GLU A 99 -25.66 2.26 -19.59
C GLU A 99 -26.28 2.48 -20.97
N TYR A 100 -25.72 1.88 -22.02
CA TYR A 100 -26.29 1.97 -23.38
C TYR A 100 -27.76 1.56 -23.41
N ARG A 101 -28.10 0.42 -22.80
CA ARG A 101 -29.50 -0.03 -22.70
C ARG A 101 -30.40 0.97 -21.98
N ARG A 102 -29.91 1.61 -20.91
CA ARG A 102 -30.66 2.64 -20.17
C ARG A 102 -30.88 3.92 -20.99
N MET A 103 -29.93 4.24 -21.87
CA MET A 103 -29.99 5.40 -22.76
C MET A 103 -30.74 5.11 -24.08
N GLY A 104 -31.31 3.92 -24.24
CA GLY A 104 -32.03 3.53 -25.46
C GLY A 104 -31.11 3.25 -26.66
N ILE A 105 -29.81 3.02 -26.41
CA ILE A 105 -28.84 2.69 -27.45
C ILE A 105 -28.88 1.18 -27.67
N HIS A 106 -29.19 0.78 -28.90
CA HIS A 106 -29.41 -0.63 -29.25
C HIS A 106 -28.31 -1.22 -30.14
N THR A 107 -27.46 -0.36 -30.73
CA THR A 107 -26.33 -0.79 -31.58
C THR A 107 -24.98 -0.36 -31.00
N LEU A 108 -23.93 -1.14 -31.28
CA LEU A 108 -22.57 -0.81 -30.82
C LEU A 108 -22.02 0.45 -31.49
N SER A 109 -22.37 0.69 -32.76
CA SER A 109 -22.00 1.89 -33.52
C SER A 109 -22.55 3.18 -32.90
N GLU A 110 -23.80 3.15 -32.45
CA GLU A 110 -24.41 4.29 -31.73
C GLU A 110 -23.77 4.47 -30.34
N GLY A 111 -23.38 3.38 -29.69
CA GLY A 111 -22.65 3.40 -28.42
C GLY A 111 -21.31 4.14 -28.54
N GLU A 112 -20.54 3.86 -29.59
CA GLU A 112 -19.26 4.53 -29.85
C GLU A 112 -19.43 6.05 -30.04
N LEU A 113 -20.48 6.47 -30.75
CA LEU A 113 -20.83 7.89 -30.92
C LEU A 113 -21.23 8.53 -29.59
N TYR A 114 -22.06 7.85 -28.79
CA TYR A 114 -22.45 8.31 -27.46
C TYR A 114 -21.23 8.47 -26.54
N ASP A 115 -20.31 7.52 -26.55
CA ASP A 115 -19.09 7.57 -25.74
C ASP A 115 -18.14 8.67 -26.18
N ALA A 116 -18.01 8.92 -27.49
CA ALA A 116 -17.24 10.04 -28.01
C ALA A 116 -17.83 11.39 -27.55
N GLU A 117 -19.15 11.54 -27.67
CA GLU A 117 -19.85 12.75 -27.26
C GLU A 117 -19.81 12.96 -25.73
N LYS A 118 -20.01 11.89 -24.95
CA LYS A 118 -19.89 11.90 -23.50
C LYS A 118 -18.48 12.28 -23.05
N ARG A 119 -17.44 11.70 -23.68
CA ARG A 119 -16.04 12.09 -23.42
C ARG A 119 -15.77 13.55 -23.73
N ARG A 120 -16.29 14.07 -24.84
CA ARG A 120 -16.18 15.50 -25.20
C ARG A 120 -16.79 16.40 -24.13
N ARG A 121 -18.00 16.08 -23.66
CA ARG A 121 -18.69 16.84 -22.59
C ARG A 121 -17.91 16.81 -21.28
N VAL A 122 -17.41 15.65 -20.88
CA VAL A 122 -16.60 15.51 -19.66
C VAL A 122 -15.31 16.32 -19.77
N ALA A 123 -14.62 16.28 -20.92
CA ALA A 123 -13.40 17.04 -21.15
C ALA A 123 -13.64 18.56 -21.12
N GLU A 124 -14.70 19.06 -21.76
CA GLU A 124 -15.08 20.47 -21.69
C GLU A 124 -15.46 20.89 -20.26
N CYS A 125 -16.23 20.08 -19.55
CA CYS A 125 -16.59 20.36 -18.16
C CYS A 125 -15.34 20.41 -17.26
N ALA A 126 -14.40 19.47 -17.42
CA ALA A 126 -13.13 19.47 -16.71
C ALA A 126 -12.26 20.70 -17.07
N ARG A 127 -12.27 21.13 -18.33
CA ARG A 127 -11.56 22.34 -18.79
C ARG A 127 -12.12 23.60 -18.12
N LEU A 128 -13.44 23.74 -18.06
CA LEU A 128 -14.10 24.87 -17.41
C LEU A 128 -13.84 24.87 -15.89
N GLN A 129 -13.97 23.71 -15.24
CA GLN A 129 -13.64 23.58 -13.81
C GLN A 129 -12.19 23.95 -13.49
N ALA A 130 -11.24 23.62 -14.38
CA ALA A 130 -9.84 24.00 -14.22
C ALA A 130 -9.58 25.52 -14.38
N LEU A 131 -10.46 26.25 -15.07
CA LEU A 131 -10.41 27.70 -15.17
C LEU A 131 -10.99 28.39 -13.92
N ASP A 132 -12.05 27.81 -13.35
CA ASP A 132 -12.70 28.35 -12.14
C ASP A 132 -11.88 28.14 -10.85
N MET A 133 -10.97 27.16 -10.84
CA MET A 133 -10.09 26.85 -9.69
C MET A 133 -8.60 26.90 -10.11
N PRO A 134 -7.93 28.06 -10.07
CA PRO A 134 -6.50 28.14 -10.34
C PRO A 134 -5.73 27.43 -9.21
N ALA A 135 -5.14 26.28 -9.53
CA ALA A 135 -4.31 25.52 -8.61
C ALA A 135 -3.08 26.35 -8.18
N GLY A 136 -3.15 26.92 -6.98
CA GLY A 136 -1.98 27.42 -6.26
C GLY A 136 -0.98 26.28 -6.10
N LYS A 137 0.23 26.44 -6.64
CA LYS A 137 1.34 25.48 -6.58
C LYS A 137 1.82 25.27 -5.14
N ASN A 138 1.06 24.55 -4.31
CA ASN A 138 1.54 24.06 -3.03
C ASN A 138 2.13 22.67 -3.22
N ASN A 139 3.41 22.65 -3.58
CA ASN A 139 4.22 21.44 -3.69
C ASN A 139 4.53 20.89 -2.28
N VAL A 140 3.51 20.40 -1.57
CA VAL A 140 3.71 19.64 -0.33
C VAL A 140 3.98 18.20 -0.71
N ARG A 141 5.28 17.91 -0.90
CA ARG A 141 5.79 16.54 -0.94
C ARG A 141 5.52 15.87 0.41
N THR A 142 4.36 15.27 0.58
CA THR A 142 4.07 14.44 1.75
C THR A 142 4.82 13.11 1.59
N ASN A 143 5.89 12.95 2.35
CA ASN A 143 6.62 11.69 2.52
C ASN A 143 5.68 10.64 3.14
N ARG A 144 4.94 9.93 2.29
CA ARG A 144 3.94 8.92 2.68
C ARG A 144 4.56 7.56 3.06
N HIS A 145 5.80 7.54 3.56
CA HIS A 145 6.57 6.31 3.76
C HIS A 145 7.04 6.09 5.21
N LEU A 146 6.79 7.02 6.12
CA LEU A 146 7.33 6.96 7.49
C LEU A 146 6.36 6.44 8.57
N SER A 147 5.08 6.25 8.27
CA SER A 147 4.11 5.77 9.29
C SER A 147 4.00 4.24 9.38
N ARG A 148 5.05 3.49 9.02
CA ARG A 148 5.04 2.02 9.00
C ARG A 148 5.71 1.36 10.22
N ASP A 149 6.35 2.13 11.09
CA ASP A 149 6.91 1.59 12.34
C ASP A 149 6.09 2.11 13.51
N GLY A 150 5.40 1.19 14.19
CA GLY A 150 4.47 1.45 15.30
C GLY A 150 5.15 2.04 16.54
N PHE A 151 5.50 3.32 16.47
CA PHE A 151 5.93 4.10 17.61
C PHE A 151 4.69 4.58 18.38
N VAL A 152 4.39 3.89 19.50
CA VAL A 152 3.44 4.36 20.50
C VAL A 152 4.16 5.39 21.37
N PRO A 153 3.75 6.67 21.42
CA PRO A 153 4.32 7.58 22.40
C PRO A 153 3.87 7.13 23.79
N THR A 154 4.81 6.62 24.57
CA THR A 154 4.61 6.35 26.00
C THR A 154 4.39 7.68 26.71
N HIS A 155 3.27 7.75 27.42
CA HIS A 155 2.94 8.76 28.42
C HIS A 155 4.15 9.05 29.33
N ALA A 156 4.66 10.28 29.27
CA ALA A 156 5.55 10.82 30.28
C ALA A 156 4.83 12.00 30.95
N SER A 157 4.15 11.71 32.05
CA SER A 157 3.88 12.70 33.09
C SER A 157 5.13 12.89 33.93
N HIS A 158 5.29 14.09 34.47
CA HIS A 158 6.28 14.57 35.45
C HIS A 158 7.43 15.41 34.88
N GLY A 159 7.33 16.70 35.16
CA GLY A 159 8.39 17.68 34.97
C GLY A 159 7.90 19.10 35.22
N GLY A 160 7.08 19.31 36.25
CA GLY A 160 6.86 20.67 36.77
C GLY A 160 8.12 21.09 37.53
N ASN A 161 8.71 22.22 37.14
CA ASN A 161 9.60 22.96 38.02
C ASN A 161 9.34 24.48 37.85
N PRO A 162 9.41 25.26 38.95
CA PRO A 162 8.87 26.61 39.06
C PRO A 162 9.97 27.67 38.87
N GLY A 163 9.56 28.94 38.82
CA GLY A 163 10.41 30.05 39.27
C GLY A 163 10.72 31.13 38.24
N GLY A 164 10.13 32.30 38.45
CA GLY A 164 10.45 33.60 37.84
C GLY A 164 9.22 34.49 37.97
N GLY A 165 9.07 35.38 38.95
CA GLY A 165 10.04 36.31 39.52
C GLY A 165 9.53 37.71 39.19
N GLY A 166 8.52 38.18 39.94
CA GLY A 166 7.86 39.47 39.74
C GLY A 166 7.80 40.27 41.04
N SER A 167 8.62 41.33 41.06
CA SER A 167 8.59 42.57 41.84
C SER A 167 7.94 42.62 43.23
N VAL A 168 8.77 42.92 44.23
CA VAL A 168 8.39 43.36 45.57
C VAL A 168 8.35 44.90 45.59
N GLU A 169 7.23 45.46 46.02
CA GLU A 169 7.12 46.82 46.57
C GLU A 169 7.69 46.83 48.00
N GLY A 170 8.42 47.90 48.37
CA GLY A 170 8.84 48.18 49.75
C GLY A 170 10.34 48.40 49.90
#